data_AF-A0A4U6LVF6-F1
#
_entry.id   AF-A0A4U6LVF6-F1
#
_cell.length_a   1.000
_cell.length_b   1.000
_cell.length_c   1.000
_cell.angle_alpha   90.00
_cell.angle_beta   90.00
_cell.angle_gamma   90.00
#
_symmetry.space_group_name_H-M   'P 1'
#
loop_
_entity.id
_entity.type
_entity.pdbx_description
1 polymer ?
#
loop_
_entity_poly.entity_id
_entity_poly.type
_entity_poly.pdbx_seq_one_letter_code
_entity_poly.pdbx_strand_id
1 'polypeptide(L)'
;WPQLSILSGRMVLTAEGASEPLVRADNMRLDVALWPLLSHQLSVKQVMLKGAVIQLIPETEAVRGVDAPVAPKDNTLPDLAEDRG
;
A
#
# COMPACT_ATOMS: atom_id res chain seq x y z
N TRP A 1 4.38 24.11 -10.87
CA TRP A 1 3.28 24.40 -9.92
C TRP A 1 3.76 24.17 -8.49
N PRO A 2 3.31 24.97 -7.50
CA PRO A 2 3.80 24.87 -6.12
C PRO A 2 3.37 23.57 -5.43
N GLN A 3 4.18 23.15 -4.45
CA GLN A 3 4.00 21.92 -3.66
C GLN A 3 4.16 22.25 -2.18
N LEU A 4 3.43 21.53 -1.34
CA LEU A 4 3.57 21.56 0.12
C LEU A 4 4.09 20.20 0.59
N SER A 5 4.98 20.20 1.58
CA SER A 5 5.43 18.98 2.24
C SER A 5 4.91 18.94 3.67
N ILE A 6 4.25 17.84 4.05
CA ILE A 6 3.80 17.57 5.42
C ILE A 6 4.78 16.59 6.04
N LEU A 7 5.35 16.95 7.19
CA LEU A 7 6.29 16.11 7.94
C LEU A 7 5.57 15.45 9.10
N SER A 8 5.86 14.16 9.30
CA SER A 8 5.35 13.38 10.42
C SER A 8 6.47 12.63 11.13
N GLY A 9 6.26 12.39 12.41
CA GLY A 9 7.15 11.60 13.26
C GLY A 9 7.00 10.09 13.03
N ARG A 10 7.21 9.32 14.10
CA ARG A 10 7.10 7.85 14.06
C ARG A 10 5.72 7.43 13.61
N MET A 11 5.66 6.43 12.73
CA MET A 11 4.41 5.90 12.25
C MET A 11 4.47 4.42 11.93
N VAL A 12 3.28 3.90 11.71
CA VAL A 12 3.01 2.50 11.51
C VAL A 12 1.94 2.37 10.43
N LEU A 13 2.14 1.50 9.44
CA LEU A 13 1.13 1.15 8.44
C LEU A 13 0.73 -0.31 8.64
N THR A 14 -0.52 -0.51 9.01
CA THR A 14 -1.12 -1.83 9.23
C THR A 14 -2.09 -2.10 8.10
N ALA A 15 -1.99 -3.27 7.47
CA ALA A 15 -2.98 -3.69 6.49
C ALA A 15 -4.34 -3.89 7.18
N GLU A 16 -5.43 -3.79 6.43
CA GLU A 16 -6.77 -3.91 7.00
C GLU A 16 -6.95 -5.27 7.68
N GLY A 17 -7.34 -5.25 8.96
CA GLY A 17 -7.56 -6.44 9.77
C GLY A 17 -6.29 -7.20 10.21
N ALA A 18 -5.09 -6.79 9.81
CA ALA A 18 -3.84 -7.43 10.21
C ALA A 18 -3.56 -7.26 11.71
N SER A 19 -2.97 -8.28 12.35
CA SER A 19 -2.61 -8.25 13.77
C SER A 19 -1.27 -7.55 14.02
N GLU A 20 -0.39 -7.51 13.02
CA GLU A 20 0.89 -6.81 13.06
C GLU A 20 1.02 -5.77 11.93
N PRO A 21 1.82 -4.71 12.13
CA PRO A 21 2.02 -3.71 11.10
C PRO A 21 3.08 -4.11 10.07
N LEU A 22 2.73 -3.90 8.81
CA LEU A 22 3.59 -4.16 7.65
C LEU A 22 4.77 -3.19 7.57
N VAL A 23 4.55 -1.91 7.88
CA VAL A 23 5.59 -0.87 7.81
C VAL A 23 5.70 -0.14 9.15
N ARG A 24 6.92 0.01 9.64
CA ARG A 24 7.26 0.89 10.76
C ARG A 24 8.31 1.89 10.28
N ALA A 25 8.16 3.17 10.59
CA ALA A 25 9.12 4.20 10.19
C ALA A 25 9.30 5.28 11.27
N ASP A 26 10.47 5.90 11.32
CA ASP A 26 10.79 6.96 12.28
C ASP A 26 10.23 8.31 11.87
N ASN A 27 10.12 8.55 10.56
CA ASN A 27 9.54 9.75 9.98
C ASN A 27 8.86 9.44 8.65
N MET A 28 7.86 10.25 8.29
CA MET A 28 7.49 10.41 6.87
C MET A 28 7.41 11.86 6.43
N ARG A 29 7.56 12.01 5.12
CA ARG A 29 7.20 13.21 4.39
C ARG A 29 6.14 12.88 3.35
N LEU A 30 5.06 13.64 3.38
CA LEU A 30 4.00 13.60 2.39
C LEU A 30 4.08 14.84 1.51
N ASP A 31 4.33 14.63 0.23
CA ASP A 31 4.41 15.71 -0.75
C ASP A 31 3.05 15.84 -1.44
N VAL A 32 2.40 17.00 -1.28
CA VAL A 32 1.02 17.24 -1.73
C VAL A 32 0.93 18.46 -2.64
N ALA A 33 -0.06 18.47 -3.52
CA ALA A 33 -0.39 19.68 -4.28
C ALA A 33 -0.84 20.83 -3.33
N LEU A 34 -0.71 22.08 -3.75
CA LEU A 34 -1.14 23.24 -2.95
C LEU A 34 -2.65 23.55 -3.07
N TRP A 35 -3.24 23.28 -4.24
CA TRP A 35 -4.69 23.41 -4.50
C TRP A 35 -5.63 22.79 -3.43
N PRO A 36 -5.28 21.64 -2.82
CA PRO A 36 -5.95 21.07 -1.64
C PRO A 36 -6.36 22.03 -0.52
N LEU A 37 -5.64 23.13 -0.30
CA LEU A 37 -6.01 24.09 0.75
C LEU A 37 -7.29 24.87 0.44
N LEU A 38 -7.70 24.94 -0.83
CA LEU A 38 -8.97 25.53 -1.25
C LEU A 38 -10.07 24.47 -1.34
N SER A 39 -9.74 23.25 -1.79
CA SER A 39 -10.71 22.17 -1.98
C SER A 39 -10.98 21.32 -0.73
N HIS A 40 -10.19 21.46 0.33
CA HIS A 40 -10.17 20.59 1.52
C HIS A 40 -9.83 19.11 1.21
N GLN A 41 -9.39 18.80 -0.01
CA GLN A 41 -9.01 17.45 -0.42
C GLN A 41 -7.52 17.40 -0.70
N LEU A 42 -6.77 16.66 0.11
CA LEU A 42 -5.34 16.44 -0.10
C LEU A 42 -5.10 15.51 -1.29
N SER A 43 -4.30 15.97 -2.25
CA SER A 43 -3.80 15.15 -3.37
C SER A 43 -2.32 14.86 -3.13
N VAL A 44 -2.02 13.59 -2.86
CA VAL A 44 -0.68 13.09 -2.58
C VAL A 44 0.05 12.83 -3.89
N LYS A 45 1.25 13.38 -4.01
CA LYS A 45 2.15 13.12 -5.13
C LYS A 45 3.21 12.10 -4.79
N GLN A 46 3.76 12.19 -3.58
CA GLN A 46 4.84 11.30 -3.15
C GLN A 46 4.80 11.08 -1.65
N VAL A 47 5.27 9.91 -1.25
CA VAL A 47 5.51 9.52 0.15
C VAL A 47 6.97 9.16 0.30
N MET A 48 7.63 9.68 1.33
CA MET A 48 8.98 9.26 1.71
C MET A 48 8.99 8.84 3.16
N LEU A 49 9.63 7.70 3.44
CA LEU A 49 9.73 7.11 4.77
C LEU A 49 11.22 6.99 5.12
N LYS A 50 11.60 7.48 6.31
CA LYS A 50 12.96 7.35 6.83
C LYS A 50 12.98 6.33 7.96
N GLY A 51 13.99 5.45 7.95
CA GLY A 51 14.11 4.37 8.93
C GLY A 51 12.99 3.35 8.79
N ALA A 52 12.48 3.14 7.56
CA ALA A 52 11.39 2.21 7.33
C ALA A 52 11.86 0.76 7.42
N VAL A 53 11.17 -0.04 8.22
CA VAL A 53 11.28 -1.50 8.24
C VAL A 53 9.98 -2.07 7.67
N ILE A 54 10.10 -2.90 6.64
CA ILE A 54 9.00 -3.61 6.01
C ILE A 54 9.10 -5.08 6.41
N GLN A 55 8.02 -5.65 6.92
CA GLN A 55 7.97 -7.04 7.37
C GLN A 55 6.84 -7.77 6.65
N LEU A 56 7.18 -8.74 5.80
CA LEU A 56 6.20 -9.60 5.12
C LEU A 56 6.11 -10.93 5.86
N ILE A 57 5.21 -10.99 6.83
CA ILE A 57 4.85 -12.20 7.57
C ILE A 57 3.33 -12.37 7.54
N PRO A 58 2.79 -13.59 7.73
CA PRO A 58 1.34 -13.84 7.66
C PRO A 58 0.50 -12.89 8.54
N GLU A 59 1.03 -12.51 9.70
CA GLU A 59 0.39 -11.63 10.68
C GLU A 59 0.22 -10.17 10.19
N THR A 60 0.98 -9.79 9.15
CA THR A 60 0.94 -8.45 8.54
C THR A 60 0.06 -8.37 7.29
N GLU A 61 -0.45 -9.51 6.81
CA GLU A 61 -1.26 -9.57 5.60
C GLU A 61 -2.69 -9.07 5.85
N ALA A 62 -3.30 -8.45 4.83
CA ALA A 62 -4.67 -7.96 4.94
C ALA A 62 -5.63 -9.14 5.18
N VAL A 63 -6.48 -9.02 6.19
CA VAL A 63 -7.53 -10.01 6.43
C VAL A 63 -8.67 -9.74 5.46
N ARG A 64 -8.92 -10.70 4.58
CA ARG A 64 -10.09 -10.65 3.70
C ARG A 64 -11.36 -10.71 4.53
N GLY A 65 -12.29 -9.81 4.29
CA GLY A 65 -13.62 -9.88 4.88
C GLY A 65 -14.31 -11.19 4.55
N VAL A 66 -15.18 -11.67 5.45
CA VAL A 66 -15.89 -12.95 5.31
C VAL A 66 -16.66 -13.06 3.99
N ASP A 67 -17.17 -11.93 3.49
CA ASP A 67 -17.95 -11.85 2.24
C ASP A 67 -17.12 -11.34 1.04
N ALA A 68 -15.79 -11.30 1.15
CA ALA A 68 -14.94 -10.83 0.07
C ALA A 68 -14.94 -11.83 -1.11
N PRO A 69 -15.06 -11.37 -2.37
CA PRO A 69 -14.97 -12.24 -3.54
C PRO A 69 -13.67 -13.06 -3.55
N VAL A 70 -13.80 -14.36 -3.79
CA VAL A 70 -12.66 -15.27 -3.94
C VAL A 70 -12.17 -15.18 -5.38
N ALA A 71 -10.92 -14.75 -5.56
CA ALA A 71 -10.29 -14.76 -6.88
C ALA A 71 -10.25 -16.20 -7.43
N PRO A 72 -10.53 -16.43 -8.72
CA PRO A 72 -10.29 -17.72 -9.34
C PRO A 72 -8.86 -18.17 -9.09
N LYS A 73 -8.65 -19.46 -8.80
CA LYS A 73 -7.30 -20.00 -8.69
C LYS A 73 -6.60 -19.85 -10.04
N ASP A 74 -5.39 -19.29 -10.06
CA ASP A 74 -4.55 -19.35 -11.26
C ASP A 74 -4.41 -20.81 -11.66
N ASN A 75 -4.74 -21.09 -12.92
CA ASN A 75 -4.64 -22.43 -13.46
C ASN A 75 -3.16 -22.82 -13.49
N THR A 76 -2.78 -23.81 -12.69
CA THR A 76 -1.42 -24.37 -12.66
C THR A 76 -1.15 -25.35 -13.80
N LEU A 77 -2.11 -25.52 -14.72
CA LEU A 77 -1.89 -26.29 -15.94
C LEU A 77 -0.93 -25.52 -16.85
N PRO A 78 0.17 -26.12 -17.32
CA PRO A 78 1.05 -25.50 -18.29
C PRO A 78 0.25 -25.21 -19.58
N ASP A 79 0.49 -24.04 -20.17
CA ASP A 79 -0.04 -23.68 -21.49
C ASP A 79 0.42 -24.74 -22.51
N LEU A 80 -0.44 -25.71 -22.81
CA LEU A 80 -0.23 -26.66 -23.90
C LEU A 80 -0.28 -25.86 -25.20
N ALA A 81 0.89 -25.44 -25.67
CA ALA A 81 1.08 -24.94 -27.02
C ALA A 81 0.62 -26.05 -27.98
N GLU A 82 -0.53 -25.85 -28.62
CA GLU A 82 -1.08 -26.75 -29.61
C GLU A 82 -0.06 -26.94 -30.76
N ASP A 83 0.42 -28.17 -30.83
CA ASP A 83 1.05 -28.82 -31.97
C ASP A 83 0.16 -28.66 -33.21
N ARG A 84 0.62 -27.87 -34.20
CA ARG A 84 0.03 -27.84 -35.54
C ARG A 84 0.92 -28.63 -36.49
N GLY A 85 0.54 -29.88 -36.72
CA GLY A 85 0.96 -30.65 -37.90
C GLY A 85 0.37 -30.12 -39.20
#